data_AF-A0A0C2CF28-F1
#
_entry.id   AF-A0A0C2CF28-F1
#
_cell.length_a   1.000
_cell.length_b   1.000
_cell.length_c   1.000
_cell.angle_alpha   90.00
_cell.angle_beta   90.00
_cell.angle_gamma   90.00
#
_symmetry.space_group_name_H-M   'P 1'
#
loop_
_entity.id
_entity.type
_entity.pdbx_description
1 polymer ?
#
loop_
_entity_poly.entity_id
_entity_poly.type
_entity_poly.pdbx_seq_one_letter_code
_entity_poly.pdbx_strand_id
1 'polypeptide(L)'
;MTCLYETLEKGMILDLVYTVGSSSYPLIVGFVGFNVPYDTATLSMRLTSPSGQFSDWANGEDEVTMSHNVTENGDYEICMSTPSPLTVTLSIFFRDPEKMEKAMDRYLEAHQIRGNLKVKK
;
A
#
# COMPACT_ATOMS: atom_id res chain seq x y z
N MET A 1 -18.23 0.26 -0.61
CA MET A 1 -17.09 -0.17 -1.43
C MET A 1 -16.72 0.98 -2.34
N THR A 2 -15.44 1.33 -2.38
CA THR A 2 -14.89 2.45 -3.15
C THR A 2 -13.75 1.92 -4.01
N CYS A 3 -13.75 2.19 -5.31
CA CYS A 3 -12.69 1.72 -6.22
C CYS A 3 -11.97 2.89 -6.89
N LEU A 4 -10.68 2.71 -7.14
CA LEU A 4 -9.77 3.63 -7.79
C LEU A 4 -9.07 2.90 -8.94
N TYR A 5 -8.68 3.64 -9.97
CA TYR A 5 -7.95 3.09 -11.11
C TYR A 5 -6.61 3.80 -11.22
N GLU A 6 -5.55 3.02 -11.39
CA GLU A 6 -4.19 3.54 -11.57
C GLU A 6 -3.55 2.90 -12.80
N THR A 7 -3.02 3.72 -13.69
CA THR A 7 -2.28 3.28 -14.89
C THR A 7 -0.88 2.79 -14.49
N LEU A 8 -0.59 1.51 -14.67
CA LEU A 8 0.71 0.90 -14.34
C LEU A 8 1.39 0.27 -15.56
N GLU A 9 2.72 0.32 -15.58
CA GLU A 9 3.54 -0.31 -16.61
C GLU A 9 4.06 -1.68 -16.13
N LYS A 10 4.12 -2.63 -17.06
CA LYS A 10 4.65 -3.96 -16.89
C LYS A 10 6.10 -3.90 -16.40
N GLY A 11 6.40 -4.73 -15.40
CA GLY A 11 7.73 -4.83 -14.80
C GLY A 11 7.91 -3.92 -13.58
N MET A 12 6.93 -3.07 -13.26
CA MET A 12 6.90 -2.34 -11.99
C MET A 12 6.46 -3.24 -10.84
N ILE A 13 6.88 -2.88 -9.63
CA ILE A 13 6.39 -3.46 -8.38
C ILE A 13 5.45 -2.45 -7.74
N LEU A 14 4.24 -2.90 -7.44
CA LEU A 14 3.20 -2.12 -6.76
C LEU A 14 3.12 -2.56 -5.31
N ASP A 15 3.39 -1.64 -4.39
CA ASP A 15 3.16 -1.82 -2.95
C ASP A 15 2.01 -0.91 -2.52
N LEU A 16 0.94 -1.52 -2.00
CA LEU A 16 -0.24 -0.85 -1.50
C LEU A 16 -0.27 -0.96 0.03
N VAL A 17 -0.49 0.17 0.69
CA VAL A 17 -0.64 0.25 2.15
C VAL A 17 -1.95 0.95 2.44
N TYR A 18 -2.88 0.23 3.06
CA TYR A 18 -4.20 0.70 3.37
C TYR A 18 -4.39 0.70 4.88
N THR A 19 -4.50 1.88 5.49
CA THR A 19 -4.56 2.06 6.94
C THR A 19 -5.79 2.84 7.36
N VAL A 20 -6.28 2.57 8.57
CA VAL A 20 -7.27 3.43 9.21
C VAL A 20 -6.58 4.74 9.60
N GLY A 21 -7.07 5.84 9.05
CA GLY A 21 -6.70 7.16 9.54
C GLY A 21 -7.24 7.26 10.96
N SER A 22 -6.36 7.40 11.95
CA SER A 22 -6.73 7.56 13.35
C SER A 22 -7.61 8.81 13.49
N SER A 23 -8.91 8.62 13.32
CA SER A 23 -9.92 9.55 13.76
C SER A 23 -9.98 9.38 15.27
N SER A 24 -9.01 9.99 15.94
CA SER A 24 -8.91 10.20 17.37
C SER A 24 -10.04 11.11 17.85
N TYR A 25 -11.29 10.76 17.55
CA TYR A 25 -12.42 11.35 18.22
C TYR A 25 -12.72 10.43 19.38
N PRO A 26 -12.38 10.80 20.63
CA PRO A 26 -13.09 10.21 21.75
C PRO A 26 -14.57 10.53 21.50
N LEU A 27 -15.39 9.52 21.22
CA LEU A 27 -16.83 9.65 21.36
C LEU A 27 -17.09 9.83 22.86
N ILE A 28 -16.97 11.08 23.32
CA ILE A 28 -17.39 11.47 24.67
C ILE A 28 -18.92 11.50 24.64
N VAL A 29 -19.53 10.33 24.68
CA VAL A 29 -20.94 10.21 25.05
C VAL A 29 -21.01 10.39 26.57
N GLY A 30 -21.56 11.54 26.96
CA GLY A 30 -21.83 12.01 28.32
C GLY A 30 -21.47 11.11 29.51
N PHE A 31 -20.55 11.61 30.35
CA PHE A 31 -20.58 11.51 31.81
C PHE A 31 -20.46 10.15 32.52
N VAL A 32 -20.02 9.07 31.88
CA VAL A 32 -19.60 7.87 32.60
C VAL A 32 -18.39 7.26 31.91
N GLY A 33 -17.30 7.04 32.66
CA GLY A 33 -16.06 6.45 32.14
C GLY A 33 -16.29 5.00 31.67
N PHE A 34 -16.71 4.84 30.42
CA PHE A 34 -16.67 3.57 29.71
C PHE A 34 -15.35 3.54 28.92
N ASN A 35 -14.49 2.56 29.23
CA ASN A 35 -13.47 2.13 28.28
C ASN A 35 -14.23 1.62 27.05
N VAL A 36 -14.27 2.41 25.98
CA VAL A 36 -14.76 1.93 24.69
C VAL A 36 -13.73 0.91 24.22
N PRO A 37 -14.11 -0.37 23.98
CA PRO A 37 -13.19 -1.32 23.38
C PRO A 37 -12.71 -0.70 22.07
N TYR A 38 -11.39 -0.66 21.89
CA TYR A 38 -10.77 -0.29 20.63
C TYR A 38 -11.21 -1.33 19.61
N ASP A 39 -12.31 -1.03 18.91
CA ASP A 39 -12.90 -1.93 17.93
C ASP A 39 -11.98 -1.90 16.71
N THR A 40 -11.20 -2.96 16.51
CA THR A 40 -10.28 -3.05 15.38
C THR A 40 -11.10 -3.00 14.11
N ALA A 41 -10.80 -2.04 13.23
CA ALA A 41 -11.58 -1.92 12.01
C ALA A 41 -11.09 -2.98 11.02
N THR A 42 -11.99 -3.88 10.64
CA THR A 42 -11.71 -4.83 9.57
C THR A 42 -11.66 -4.09 8.25
N LEU A 43 -10.49 -4.15 7.61
CA LEU A 43 -10.22 -3.52 6.32
C LEU A 43 -10.07 -4.62 5.27
N SER A 44 -10.67 -4.38 4.10
CA SER A 44 -10.54 -5.25 2.94
C SER A 44 -10.13 -4.43 1.72
N MET A 45 -9.12 -4.91 1.01
CA MET A 45 -8.61 -4.31 -0.22
C MET A 45 -8.53 -5.37 -1.30
N ARG A 46 -8.95 -5.04 -2.52
CA ARG A 46 -8.81 -5.88 -3.71
C ARG A 46 -7.94 -5.17 -4.73
N LEU A 47 -7.05 -5.91 -5.36
CA LEU A 47 -6.34 -5.48 -6.55
C LEU A 47 -6.74 -6.37 -7.73
N THR A 48 -7.13 -5.75 -8.84
CA THR A 48 -7.53 -6.45 -10.08
C THR A 48 -6.72 -5.91 -11.26
N SER A 49 -6.18 -6.81 -12.09
CA SER A 49 -5.41 -6.45 -13.28
C SER A 49 -6.31 -5.93 -14.41
N PRO A 50 -5.76 -5.19 -15.38
CA PRO A 50 -6.54 -4.61 -16.48
C PRO A 50 -7.24 -5.68 -17.34
N SER A 51 -6.59 -6.84 -17.49
CA SER A 51 -7.14 -8.00 -18.19
C SER A 51 -8.16 -8.80 -17.37
N GLY A 52 -8.26 -8.52 -16.06
CA GLY A 52 -9.03 -9.31 -15.10
C GLY A 52 -8.45 -10.70 -14.80
N GLN A 53 -7.29 -11.05 -15.35
CA GLN A 53 -6.66 -12.35 -15.09
C GLN A 53 -6.16 -12.51 -13.65
N PHE A 54 -5.75 -11.40 -13.03
CA PHE A 54 -5.37 -11.35 -11.63
C PHE A 54 -6.41 -10.55 -10.87
N SER A 55 -6.92 -11.11 -9.77
CA SER A 55 -7.80 -10.42 -8.85
C SER A 55 -7.66 -11.07 -7.48
N ASP A 56 -7.11 -10.35 -6.51
CA ASP A 56 -6.89 -10.89 -5.18
C ASP A 56 -7.31 -9.93 -4.07
N TRP A 57 -7.76 -10.50 -2.96
CA TRP A 57 -8.24 -9.78 -1.79
C TRP A 57 -7.23 -9.89 -0.65
N ALA A 58 -6.79 -8.74 -0.15
CA ALA A 58 -6.07 -8.62 1.10
C ALA A 58 -7.03 -8.13 2.19
N ASN A 59 -6.97 -8.78 3.36
CA ASN A 59 -7.77 -8.42 4.53
C ASN A 59 -6.83 -8.22 5.72
N GLY A 60 -7.18 -7.30 6.61
CA GLY A 60 -6.40 -7.01 7.81
C GLY A 60 -7.18 -6.18 8.81
N GLU A 61 -6.60 -6.01 9.98
CA GLU A 61 -7.14 -5.21 11.08
C GLU A 61 -6.30 -3.94 11.20
N ASP A 62 -6.93 -2.77 11.09
CA ASP A 62 -6.33 -1.43 11.10
C ASP A 62 -5.34 -1.09 9.96
N GLU A 63 -4.61 -2.08 9.45
CA GLU A 63 -3.67 -1.98 8.34
C GLU A 63 -3.74 -3.21 7.43
N VAL A 64 -3.70 -2.96 6.12
CA VAL A 64 -3.60 -3.97 5.07
C VAL A 64 -2.46 -3.58 4.14
N THR A 65 -1.52 -4.50 3.94
CA THR A 65 -0.44 -4.33 2.97
C THR A 65 -0.57 -5.37 1.87
N MET A 66 -0.33 -4.95 0.62
CA MET A 66 -0.36 -5.83 -0.54
C MET A 66 0.78 -5.46 -1.48
N SER A 67 1.59 -6.44 -1.85
CA SER A 67 2.66 -6.27 -2.83
C SER A 67 2.37 -7.11 -4.06
N HIS A 68 2.42 -6.51 -5.24
CA HIS A 68 2.12 -7.17 -6.51
C HIS A 68 3.11 -6.77 -7.60
N ASN A 69 3.60 -7.76 -8.35
CA ASN A 69 4.43 -7.52 -9.52
C ASN A 69 3.52 -7.25 -10.73
N VAL A 70 3.63 -6.08 -11.33
CA VAL A 70 2.83 -5.67 -12.48
C VAL A 70 3.23 -6.49 -13.70
N THR A 71 2.37 -7.41 -14.12
CA THR A 71 2.61 -8.34 -15.23
C THR A 71 2.18 -7.79 -16.59
N GLU A 72 1.30 -6.79 -16.60
CA GLU A 72 0.66 -6.25 -17.80
C GLU A 72 0.58 -4.73 -17.72
N ASN A 73 0.57 -4.06 -18.89
CA ASN A 73 0.37 -2.62 -18.94
C ASN A 73 -1.14 -2.31 -18.89
N GLY A 74 -1.54 -1.31 -18.11
CA GLY A 74 -2.89 -0.77 -18.16
C GLY A 74 -3.42 -0.30 -16.82
N ASP A 75 -4.74 -0.13 -16.76
CA ASP A 75 -5.45 0.38 -15.58
C ASP A 75 -5.74 -0.75 -14.58
N TYR A 76 -5.01 -0.74 -13.48
CA TYR A 76 -5.28 -1.64 -12.36
C TYR A 76 -6.40 -1.06 -11.51
N GLU A 77 -7.36 -1.90 -11.14
CA GLU A 77 -8.45 -1.52 -10.25
C GLU A 77 -8.10 -1.88 -8.81
N ILE A 78 -8.15 -0.88 -7.93
CA ILE A 78 -7.94 -1.02 -6.49
C ILE A 78 -9.26 -0.72 -5.80
N CYS A 79 -9.91 -1.74 -5.25
CA CYS A 79 -11.16 -1.58 -4.50
C CYS A 79 -10.93 -1.72 -3.01
N MET A 80 -11.53 -0.83 -2.23
CA MET A 80 -11.49 -0.84 -0.77
C MET A 80 -12.89 -1.03 -0.21
N SER A 81 -12.98 -1.78 0.87
CA SER A 81 -14.23 -2.02 1.60
C SER A 81 -13.98 -1.92 3.09
N THR A 82 -14.82 -1.14 3.76
CA THR A 82 -14.88 -1.02 5.22
C THR A 82 -16.30 -1.30 5.70
N PRO A 83 -16.48 -1.91 6.88
CA PRO A 83 -17.80 -2.21 7.45
C PRO A 83 -18.52 -0.94 7.92
N SER A 84 -17.77 0.10 8.30
CA SER A 84 -18.27 1.37 8.81
C SER A 84 -17.62 2.56 8.09
N PRO A 85 -18.27 3.74 8.09
CA PRO A 85 -17.68 4.95 7.54
C PRO A 85 -16.53 5.41 8.44
N LEU A 86 -15.31 5.09 8.01
CA LEU A 86 -14.06 5.44 8.68
C LEU A 86 -13.21 6.29 7.75
N THR A 87 -12.41 7.19 8.32
CA THR A 87 -11.35 7.85 7.55
C THR A 87 -10.23 6.86 7.35
N VAL A 88 -9.81 6.68 6.10
CA VAL A 88 -8.79 5.71 5.72
C VAL A 88 -7.76 6.37 4.83
N THR A 89 -6.53 5.89 4.90
CA THR A 89 -5.41 6.36 4.09
C THR A 89 -4.96 5.21 3.19
N LEU A 90 -5.00 5.43 1.88
CA LEU A 90 -4.38 4.54 0.90
C LEU A 90 -3.08 5.18 0.42
N SER A 91 -1.97 4.49 0.65
CA SER A 91 -0.65 4.85 0.12
C SER A 91 -0.28 3.87 -0.98
N ILE A 92 -0.03 4.40 -2.17
CA ILE A 92 0.34 3.62 -3.36
C ILE A 92 1.81 3.91 -3.66
N PHE A 93 2.65 2.89 -3.64
CA PHE A 93 4.06 3.00 -3.98
C PHE A 93 4.35 2.16 -5.22
N PHE A 94 4.90 2.80 -6.24
CA PHE A 94 5.38 2.14 -7.45
C PHE A 94 6.91 2.16 -7.46
N ARG A 95 7.51 1.00 -7.67
CA ARG A 95 8.95 0.86 -7.83
C ARG A 95 9.23 0.28 -9.20
N ASP A 96 9.96 1.04 -10.01
CA ASP A 96 10.52 0.56 -11.26
C ASP A 96 11.94 0.07 -10.95
N PRO A 97 12.17 -1.25 -10.90
CA PRO A 97 13.48 -1.79 -10.51
C PRO A 97 14.59 -1.33 -11.45
N GLU A 98 14.33 -1.19 -12.75
CA GLU A 98 15.33 -0.76 -13.73
C GLU A 98 15.68 0.72 -13.57
N LYS A 99 14.69 1.59 -13.39
CA LYS A 99 14.93 3.02 -13.15
C LYS A 99 15.56 3.25 -11.78
N MET A 100 15.21 2.45 -10.78
CA MET A 100 15.77 2.55 -9.44
C MET A 100 17.23 2.09 -9.39
N GLU A 101 17.57 0.98 -10.04
CA GLU A 101 18.96 0.51 -10.18
C GLU A 101 19.81 1.56 -10.91
N LYS A 102 19.32 2.10 -12.03
CA LYS A 102 20.03 3.14 -12.79
C LYS A 102 20.19 4.45 -12.00
N ALA A 103 19.20 4.82 -11.19
CA ALA A 103 19.29 6.00 -10.31
C ALA A 103 20.27 5.76 -9.16
N MET A 104 20.28 4.55 -8.59
CA MET A 104 21.21 4.14 -7.54
C MET A 104 22.64 4.08 -8.07
N ASP A 105 22.88 3.50 -9.25
CA ASP A 105 24.19 3.49 -9.90
C ASP A 105 24.69 4.90 -10.17
N ARG A 106 23.84 5.78 -10.73
CA ARG A 106 24.18 7.20 -10.91
C ARG A 106 24.50 7.89 -9.58
N TYR A 107 23.77 7.58 -8.52
CA TYR A 107 24.01 8.15 -7.20
C TYR A 107 25.34 7.66 -6.61
N LEU A 108 25.64 6.36 -6.71
CA LEU A 108 26.90 5.75 -6.28
C LEU A 108 28.09 6.28 -7.08
N GLU A 109 27.93 6.48 -8.38
CA GLU A 109 28.92 7.11 -9.26
C GLU A 109 29.14 8.58 -8.91
N ALA A 110 28.07 9.36 -8.72
CA ALA A 110 28.14 10.77 -8.39
C ALA A 110 28.76 11.03 -6.99
N HIS A 111 28.51 10.14 -6.03
CA HIS A 111 29.04 10.26 -4.67
C HIS A 111 30.35 9.49 -4.45
N GLN A 112 30.95 8.93 -5.50
CA GLN A 112 32.19 8.14 -5.44
C GLN A 112 32.18 7.07 -4.33
N ILE A 113 31.01 6.46 -4.07
CA ILE A 113 30.89 5.37 -3.09
C ILE A 113 31.34 4.08 -3.80
N ARG A 114 32.59 4.07 -4.28
CA ARG A 114 33.25 2.88 -4.79
C ARG A 114 34.19 2.36 -3.71
N GLY A 115 33.74 1.29 -3.03
CA GLY A 115 34.69 0.25 -2.61
C GLY A 115 34.92 0.01 -1.12
N ASN A 116 33.89 0.00 -0.26
CA ASN A 116 34.06 -0.56 1.09
C ASN A 116 33.01 -1.59 1.55
N LEU A 117 32.05 -1.98 0.71
CA LEU A 117 31.21 -3.14 1.02
C LEU A 117 31.90 -4.43 0.54
N LYS A 118 32.88 -4.90 1.32
CA LYS A 118 33.27 -6.31 1.28
C LYS A 118 32.19 -7.12 1.99
N VAL A 119 31.26 -7.68 1.23
CA VAL A 119 30.41 -8.76 1.74
C VAL A 119 31.31 -9.97 1.93
N LYS A 120 31.59 -10.33 3.19
CA LYS A 120 32.27 -11.58 3.53
C LYS A 120 31.36 -12.73 3.09
N LYS A 121 31.90 -13.58 2.23
CA LYS A 121 31.34 -14.85 1.79
C LYS A 121 31.26 -15.84 2.96
#